data_AF-A0A166L647-F1
#
_entry.id   AF-A0A166L647-F1
#
_cell.length_a   1.000
_cell.length_b   1.000
_cell.length_c   1.000
_cell.angle_alpha   90.00
_cell.angle_beta   90.00
_cell.angle_gamma   90.00
#
_symmetry.space_group_name_H-M   'P 1'
#
loop_
_entity.id
_entity.type
_entity.pdbx_description
1 polymer ?
#
loop_
_entity_poly.entity_id
_entity_poly.type
_entity_poly.pdbx_seq_one_letter_code
_entity_poly.pdbx_strand_id
1 'polypeptide(L)'
;MLKRKRSSNSVTTFSDLEGPTKRERSSESIHDSSFNISGEGERLFLSGYLDVTSPFDLKQEYADHTIAELYGPRLGTETPRGLRQLVSSLDHILPGVGIKNRFRILEDLVHQDIADILGHSGHLTAPVLNCLRTSEIKSLDLSSSVDDEDGLNLAGRDIFSVFSKPNSFLFLSELIFSGTPIRDFDLIHVHHLPRLARLALDDTEIGNEAIFLLVPLKRSLLDLSIAGNPRIDDNAMYPVLSLIKLSYLSIVDTGIEMDGLRTLARMIYAEDRNIKIEIPTVCEFYVDNMDSKYMIEPKAPLIVDPEACPALTVAALKRNLSAHAAFNPNIVPSGTKAELAERLKKILETRQIDLVIRNMLWGA
;
A
#
# COMPACT_ATOMS: atom_id res chain seq x y z
N MET A 1 54.25 -54.82 4.20
CA MET A 1 54.73 -54.34 2.88
C MET A 1 53.87 -53.17 2.43
N LEU A 2 54.35 -51.94 2.68
CA LEU A 2 53.84 -50.70 2.09
C LEU A 2 54.94 -50.17 1.17
N LYS A 3 54.57 -49.80 -0.06
CA LYS A 3 55.19 -48.72 -0.85
C LYS A 3 54.46 -48.59 -2.19
N ARG A 4 53.74 -47.48 -2.39
CA ARG A 4 53.62 -46.89 -3.72
C ARG A 4 53.53 -45.36 -3.64
N LYS A 5 54.67 -44.77 -4.04
CA LYS A 5 54.99 -43.42 -4.53
C LYS A 5 53.92 -42.31 -4.53
N ARG A 6 54.23 -41.27 -3.73
CA ARG A 6 54.21 -39.79 -4.02
C ARG A 6 54.49 -39.43 -5.49
N SER A 7 54.21 -38.26 -6.06
CA SER A 7 53.53 -36.96 -5.79
C SER A 7 53.78 -36.14 -7.10
N SER A 8 52.99 -35.17 -7.55
CA SER A 8 52.97 -33.82 -6.99
C SER A 8 52.14 -32.87 -7.87
N ASN A 9 51.38 -32.01 -7.18
CA ASN A 9 51.11 -30.58 -7.42
C ASN A 9 50.47 -30.13 -8.74
N SER A 10 49.15 -29.91 -8.67
CA SER A 10 48.42 -28.94 -9.48
C SER A 10 48.21 -27.64 -8.68
N VAL A 11 49.01 -26.62 -8.98
CA VAL A 11 48.71 -25.22 -8.65
C VAL A 11 49.03 -24.40 -9.89
N THR A 12 48.00 -23.94 -10.62
CA THR A 12 48.09 -22.84 -11.59
C THR A 12 46.73 -22.16 -11.66
N THR A 13 46.53 -21.08 -10.90
CA THR A 13 46.54 -19.67 -11.32
C THR A 13 45.45 -19.27 -12.32
N PHE A 14 44.58 -18.39 -11.84
CA PHE A 14 43.54 -17.64 -12.53
C PHE A 14 44.21 -16.63 -13.49
N SER A 15 44.38 -16.95 -14.79
CA SER A 15 44.92 -15.98 -15.77
C SER A 15 44.62 -16.23 -17.26
N ASP A 16 43.71 -17.12 -17.64
CA ASP A 16 43.47 -17.44 -19.07
C ASP A 16 42.06 -17.05 -19.56
N LEU A 17 41.67 -15.80 -19.35
CA LEU A 17 40.49 -15.18 -19.98
C LEU A 17 40.94 -13.97 -20.80
N GLU A 18 41.50 -14.23 -21.99
CA GLU A 18 41.71 -13.20 -23.01
C GLU A 18 40.42 -12.99 -23.81
N GLY A 19 39.85 -11.78 -23.71
CA GLY A 19 38.73 -11.34 -24.54
C GLY A 19 39.17 -11.04 -25.99
N PRO A 20 38.24 -11.02 -26.96
CA PRO A 20 38.57 -10.85 -28.37
C PRO A 20 39.13 -9.45 -28.66
N THR A 21 40.21 -9.41 -29.44
CA THR A 21 40.97 -8.20 -29.75
C THR A 21 40.25 -7.32 -30.78
N LYS A 22 40.38 -6.00 -30.57
CA LYS A 22 39.94 -4.92 -31.45
C LYS A 22 40.69 -5.01 -32.80
N ARG A 23 39.93 -5.13 -33.89
CA ARG A 23 40.32 -5.00 -35.33
C ARG A 23 40.71 -6.31 -36.04
N GLU A 24 39.71 -7.10 -36.42
CA GLU A 24 39.81 -7.92 -37.64
C GLU A 24 38.95 -7.28 -38.73
N ARG A 25 39.58 -7.02 -39.88
CA ARG A 25 38.92 -6.57 -41.11
C ARG A 25 38.39 -7.81 -41.82
N SER A 26 37.09 -7.83 -42.10
CA SER A 26 36.47 -8.85 -42.95
C SER A 26 37.09 -8.80 -44.34
N SER A 27 37.61 -9.93 -44.82
CA SER A 27 38.06 -10.10 -46.20
C SER A 27 36.88 -10.05 -47.16
N GLU A 28 36.97 -9.21 -48.18
CA GLU A 28 36.02 -9.09 -49.29
C GLU A 28 35.83 -10.45 -49.99
N SER A 29 34.62 -11.00 -49.92
CA SER A 29 34.16 -12.03 -50.84
C SER A 29 33.51 -11.36 -52.05
N ILE A 30 34.25 -11.34 -53.15
CA ILE A 30 33.78 -10.97 -54.47
C ILE A 30 32.79 -12.05 -54.92
N HIS A 31 31.49 -11.78 -54.83
CA HIS A 31 30.48 -12.46 -55.62
C HIS A 31 29.88 -11.44 -56.58
N ASP A 32 30.55 -11.36 -57.73
CA ASP A 32 30.16 -10.55 -58.88
C ASP A 32 29.16 -11.36 -59.71
N SER A 33 27.87 -11.27 -59.37
CA SER A 33 26.76 -11.55 -60.29
C SER A 33 25.42 -11.37 -59.59
N SER A 34 24.51 -10.75 -60.33
CA SER A 34 23.06 -10.71 -60.13
C SER A 34 22.53 -9.48 -59.39
N PHE A 35 22.54 -8.32 -60.05
CA PHE A 35 21.39 -7.39 -60.02
C PHE A 35 21.48 -6.44 -61.23
N ASN A 36 21.02 -6.92 -62.39
CA ASN A 36 20.52 -6.03 -63.44
C ASN A 36 19.00 -6.00 -63.32
N ILE A 37 18.47 -4.90 -62.76
CA ILE A 37 17.04 -4.62 -62.75
C ILE A 37 16.70 -4.03 -64.12
N SER A 38 16.26 -4.88 -65.05
CA SER A 38 15.53 -4.43 -66.24
C SER A 38 14.10 -4.13 -65.82
N GLY A 39 13.71 -2.85 -65.90
CA GLY A 39 12.37 -2.41 -65.55
C GLY A 39 11.35 -2.78 -66.61
N GLU A 40 10.41 -3.66 -66.24
CA GLU A 40 9.03 -3.63 -66.72
C GLU A 40 8.14 -3.99 -65.53
N GLY A 41 7.33 -3.03 -65.08
CA GLY A 41 6.45 -3.20 -63.92
C GLY A 41 5.18 -3.95 -64.32
N GLU A 42 5.07 -5.22 -63.91
CA GLU A 42 3.80 -5.93 -63.93
C GLU A 42 2.89 -5.39 -62.80
N ARG A 43 1.72 -4.85 -63.19
CA ARG A 43 0.67 -4.47 -62.24
C ARG A 43 -0.02 -5.74 -61.74
N LEU A 44 0.29 -6.12 -60.50
CA LEU A 44 -0.47 -7.12 -59.76
C LEU A 44 -1.84 -6.53 -59.36
N PHE A 45 -2.91 -7.02 -59.96
CA PHE A 45 -4.28 -6.77 -59.51
C PHE A 45 -4.62 -7.73 -58.36
N LEU A 46 -4.60 -7.23 -57.13
CA LEU A 46 -5.12 -7.96 -55.98
C LEU A 46 -6.64 -7.74 -55.91
N SER A 47 -7.43 -8.69 -56.43
CA SER A 47 -8.86 -8.74 -56.17
C SER A 47 -9.11 -9.41 -54.82
N GLY A 48 -9.48 -8.62 -53.82
CA GLY A 48 -9.91 -9.14 -52.53
C GLY A 48 -10.49 -8.00 -51.71
N TYR A 49 -11.75 -8.13 -51.32
CA TYR A 49 -12.48 -7.21 -50.44
C TYR A 49 -11.62 -6.82 -49.24
N LEU A 50 -11.07 -5.61 -49.27
CA LEU A 50 -10.55 -4.91 -48.10
C LEU A 50 -11.46 -3.70 -47.92
N ASP A 51 -12.14 -3.65 -46.77
CA ASP A 51 -12.74 -2.42 -46.26
C ASP A 51 -11.66 -1.34 -46.31
N VAL A 52 -11.88 -0.34 -47.16
CA VAL A 52 -10.94 0.75 -47.37
C VAL A 52 -11.09 1.70 -46.19
N THR A 53 -10.43 1.40 -45.07
CA THR A 53 -10.09 2.44 -44.09
C THR A 53 -8.97 3.28 -44.69
N SER A 54 -9.19 4.60 -44.77
CA SER A 54 -8.22 5.52 -45.33
C SER A 54 -6.93 5.50 -44.49
N PRO A 55 -5.73 5.63 -45.08
CA PRO A 55 -4.49 5.83 -44.32
C PRO A 55 -4.55 7.06 -43.40
N PHE A 56 -5.47 8.00 -43.66
CA PHE A 56 -5.78 9.11 -42.76
C PHE A 56 -6.57 8.66 -41.52
N ASP A 57 -7.55 7.77 -41.67
CA ASP A 57 -8.36 7.26 -40.55
C ASP A 57 -7.48 6.46 -39.58
N LEU A 58 -6.56 5.64 -40.09
CA LEU A 58 -5.60 4.92 -39.27
C LEU A 58 -4.69 5.89 -38.49
N LYS A 59 -4.14 6.93 -39.12
CA LYS A 59 -3.32 7.94 -38.42
C LYS A 59 -4.10 8.69 -37.35
N GLN A 60 -5.38 8.95 -37.60
CA GLN A 60 -6.26 9.67 -36.69
C GLN A 60 -6.69 8.78 -35.51
N GLU A 61 -6.99 7.50 -35.75
CA GLU A 61 -7.19 6.49 -34.70
C GLU A 61 -5.92 6.30 -33.86
N TYR A 62 -4.74 6.16 -34.47
CA TYR A 62 -3.47 6.07 -33.73
C TYR A 62 -3.17 7.33 -32.92
N ALA A 63 -3.48 8.53 -33.46
CA ALA A 63 -3.33 9.79 -32.75
C ALA A 63 -4.35 9.95 -31.60
N ASP A 64 -5.62 9.59 -31.81
CA ASP A 64 -6.65 9.63 -30.77
C ASP A 64 -6.41 8.54 -29.71
N HIS A 65 -5.87 7.37 -30.07
CA HIS A 65 -5.43 6.34 -29.13
C HIS A 65 -4.26 6.80 -28.28
N THR A 66 -3.23 7.40 -28.88
CA THR A 66 -2.08 7.95 -28.13
C THR A 66 -2.48 9.13 -27.25
N ILE A 67 -3.40 9.99 -27.70
CA ILE A 67 -3.97 11.07 -26.87
C ILE A 67 -4.83 10.50 -25.73
N ALA A 68 -5.67 9.50 -25.98
CA ALA A 68 -6.49 8.86 -24.94
C ALA A 68 -5.64 8.10 -23.91
N GLU A 69 -4.51 7.55 -24.33
CA GLU A 69 -3.53 6.92 -23.44
C GLU A 69 -2.86 7.96 -22.53
N LEU A 70 -2.48 9.13 -23.08
CA LEU A 70 -1.81 10.21 -22.34
C LEU A 70 -2.74 11.10 -21.48
N TYR A 71 -3.97 11.36 -21.94
CA TYR A 71 -4.88 12.32 -21.32
C TYR A 71 -6.17 11.69 -20.78
N GLY A 72 -6.38 10.40 -21.04
CA GLY A 72 -7.61 9.66 -20.72
C GLY A 72 -8.59 9.70 -21.88
N PRO A 73 -9.53 8.74 -21.95
CA PRO A 73 -10.61 8.83 -22.92
C PRO A 73 -11.34 10.16 -22.74
N ARG A 74 -11.82 10.74 -23.85
CA ARG A 74 -12.67 11.94 -23.82
C ARG A 74 -13.99 11.57 -23.17
N LEU A 75 -14.01 11.52 -21.84
CA LEU A 75 -15.24 11.45 -21.06
C LEU A 75 -16.04 12.69 -21.44
N GLY A 76 -17.18 12.45 -22.07
CA GLY A 76 -18.13 13.53 -22.28
C GLY A 76 -18.43 14.18 -20.94
N THR A 77 -18.62 15.50 -20.95
CA THR A 77 -19.10 16.29 -19.80
C THR A 77 -20.24 15.56 -19.06
N GLU A 78 -20.47 15.86 -17.77
CA GLU A 78 -21.64 15.45 -16.97
C GLU A 78 -23.01 15.93 -17.52
N THR A 79 -23.04 16.36 -18.77
CA THR A 79 -24.28 16.54 -19.49
C THR A 79 -24.91 15.17 -19.82
N PRO A 80 -26.25 15.10 -19.93
CA PRO A 80 -26.96 13.88 -20.32
C PRO A 80 -26.53 13.27 -21.66
N ARG A 81 -25.77 14.00 -22.50
CA ARG A 81 -25.21 13.49 -23.75
C ARG A 81 -23.87 12.77 -23.54
N GLY A 82 -23.00 13.31 -22.68
CA GLY A 82 -21.72 12.68 -22.34
C GLY A 82 -21.91 11.36 -21.59
N LEU A 83 -22.83 11.36 -20.63
CA LEU A 83 -23.20 10.15 -19.88
C LEU A 83 -23.76 9.04 -20.78
N ARG A 84 -24.58 9.38 -21.79
CA ARG A 84 -25.08 8.39 -22.76
C ARG A 84 -23.97 7.75 -23.59
N GLN A 85 -22.94 8.51 -23.97
CA GLN A 85 -21.77 7.97 -24.66
C GLN A 85 -20.99 7.02 -23.75
N LEU A 86 -20.73 7.43 -22.50
CA LEU A 86 -20.06 6.59 -21.51
C LEU A 86 -20.81 5.27 -21.28
N VAL A 87 -22.13 5.33 -21.05
CA VAL A 87 -22.97 4.13 -20.86
C VAL A 87 -22.95 3.23 -22.09
N SER A 88 -22.91 3.79 -23.30
CA SER A 88 -22.78 2.98 -24.53
C SER A 88 -21.41 2.31 -24.64
N SER A 89 -20.33 2.99 -24.25
CA SER A 89 -18.99 2.41 -24.20
C SER A 89 -18.90 1.29 -23.15
N LEU A 90 -19.49 1.50 -21.97
CA LEU A 90 -19.54 0.50 -20.91
C LEU A 90 -20.36 -0.74 -21.31
N ASP A 91 -21.48 -0.56 -22.00
CA ASP A 91 -22.31 -1.66 -22.52
C ASP A 91 -21.56 -2.49 -23.60
N HIS A 92 -20.63 -1.87 -24.34
CA HIS A 92 -19.77 -2.57 -25.29
C HIS A 92 -18.66 -3.37 -24.59
N ILE A 93 -18.12 -2.84 -23.49
CA ILE A 93 -17.08 -3.50 -22.68
C ILE A 93 -17.66 -4.67 -21.87
N LEU A 94 -18.89 -4.53 -21.38
CA LEU A 94 -19.58 -5.52 -20.54
C LEU A 94 -20.90 -6.00 -21.20
N PRO A 95 -20.81 -6.75 -22.32
CA PRO A 95 -21.99 -7.26 -22.99
C PRO A 95 -22.73 -8.24 -22.06
N GLY A 96 -24.04 -8.04 -21.87
CA GLY A 96 -24.91 -8.95 -21.12
C GLY A 96 -25.22 -8.55 -19.66
N VAL A 97 -24.52 -7.54 -19.11
CA VAL A 97 -24.79 -7.03 -17.73
C VAL A 97 -26.09 -6.20 -17.67
N GLY A 98 -26.60 -5.75 -18.83
CA GLY A 98 -27.85 -4.97 -18.90
C GLY A 98 -27.72 -3.56 -18.32
N ILE A 99 -26.52 -2.98 -18.40
CA ILE A 99 -26.12 -1.69 -17.83
C ILE A 99 -27.11 -0.57 -18.19
N LYS A 100 -27.53 -0.54 -19.47
CA LYS A 100 -28.53 0.43 -19.97
C LYS A 100 -29.87 0.39 -19.24
N ASN A 101 -30.30 -0.77 -18.76
CA ASN A 101 -31.56 -0.92 -18.02
C ASN A 101 -31.40 -0.53 -16.55
N ARG A 102 -30.23 -0.80 -15.95
CA ARG A 102 -29.93 -0.42 -14.56
C ARG A 102 -29.84 1.10 -14.38
N PHE A 103 -29.23 1.80 -15.33
CA PHE A 103 -29.08 3.26 -15.25
C PHE A 103 -30.32 4.05 -15.68
N ARG A 104 -31.28 3.42 -16.38
CA ARG A 104 -32.56 4.06 -16.76
C ARG A 104 -33.48 4.38 -15.58
N ILE A 105 -33.22 3.77 -14.43
CA ILE A 105 -34.03 3.92 -13.21
C ILE A 105 -33.68 5.24 -12.50
N LEU A 106 -32.51 5.82 -12.77
CA LEU A 106 -32.02 7.05 -12.14
C LEU A 106 -32.35 8.26 -13.03
N GLU A 107 -33.07 9.23 -12.48
CA GLU A 107 -33.49 10.44 -13.20
C GLU A 107 -32.33 11.42 -13.43
N ASP A 108 -31.38 11.50 -12.48
CA ASP A 108 -30.19 12.36 -12.51
C ASP A 108 -28.91 11.53 -12.27
N LEU A 109 -28.41 10.86 -13.30
CA LEU A 109 -27.24 9.99 -13.21
C LEU A 109 -25.93 10.81 -13.16
N VAL A 110 -25.07 10.56 -12.18
CA VAL A 110 -23.70 11.12 -12.10
C VAL A 110 -22.66 10.03 -12.32
N HIS A 111 -21.41 10.40 -12.65
CA HIS A 111 -20.30 9.44 -12.77
C HIS A 111 -20.07 8.60 -11.50
N GLN A 112 -20.31 9.18 -10.33
CA GLN A 112 -20.20 8.49 -9.05
C GLN A 112 -21.21 7.33 -8.95
N ASP A 113 -22.48 7.57 -9.30
CA ASP A 113 -23.52 6.52 -9.25
C ASP A 113 -23.19 5.35 -10.19
N ILE A 114 -22.62 5.65 -11.36
CA ILE A 114 -22.15 4.63 -12.30
C ILE A 114 -21.03 3.80 -11.67
N ALA A 115 -20.04 4.44 -11.05
CA ALA A 115 -18.94 3.76 -10.37
C ALA A 115 -19.43 2.91 -9.21
N ASP A 116 -20.34 3.43 -8.39
CA ASP A 116 -20.90 2.73 -7.23
C ASP A 116 -21.67 1.48 -7.67
N ILE A 117 -22.58 1.60 -8.65
CA ILE A 117 -23.35 0.45 -9.15
C ILE A 117 -22.41 -0.62 -9.72
N LEU A 118 -21.39 -0.22 -10.48
CA LEU A 118 -20.43 -1.16 -11.06
C LEU A 118 -19.56 -1.81 -9.98
N GLY A 119 -19.13 -1.07 -8.97
CA GLY A 119 -18.37 -1.56 -7.83
C GLY A 119 -19.13 -2.61 -7.02
N HIS A 120 -20.36 -2.31 -6.61
CA HIS A 120 -21.24 -3.24 -5.90
C HIS A 120 -21.54 -4.51 -6.71
N SER A 121 -21.51 -4.43 -8.04
CA SER A 121 -21.72 -5.59 -8.91
C SER A 121 -20.45 -6.37 -9.25
N GLY A 122 -19.28 -5.95 -8.77
CA GLY A 122 -18.01 -6.62 -9.08
C GLY A 122 -17.56 -6.45 -10.53
N HIS A 123 -17.96 -5.37 -11.20
CA HIS A 123 -17.73 -5.17 -12.63
C HIS A 123 -16.69 -4.07 -12.94
N LEU A 124 -15.96 -3.58 -11.93
CA LEU A 124 -14.88 -2.61 -12.12
C LEU A 124 -13.59 -3.30 -12.62
N THR A 125 -13.61 -3.66 -13.89
CA THR A 125 -12.44 -4.20 -14.60
C THR A 125 -11.49 -3.07 -15.04
N ALA A 126 -10.24 -3.40 -15.36
CA ALA A 126 -9.26 -2.41 -15.84
C ALA A 126 -9.76 -1.59 -17.06
N PRO A 127 -10.45 -2.16 -18.08
CA PRO A 127 -11.05 -1.38 -19.16
C PRO A 127 -12.12 -0.39 -18.68
N VAL A 128 -12.97 -0.78 -17.72
CA VAL A 128 -14.00 0.09 -17.13
C VAL A 128 -13.36 1.24 -16.37
N LEU A 129 -12.35 0.97 -15.55
CA LEU A 129 -11.61 2.02 -14.83
C LEU A 129 -10.88 2.97 -15.77
N ASN A 130 -10.34 2.46 -16.90
CA ASN A 130 -9.78 3.31 -17.93
C ASN A 130 -10.81 4.28 -18.52
N CYS A 131 -12.06 3.83 -18.69
CA CYS A 131 -13.17 4.70 -19.11
C CYS A 131 -13.56 5.74 -18.05
N LEU A 132 -13.39 5.45 -16.76
CA LEU A 132 -13.76 6.34 -15.65
C LEU A 132 -12.61 7.24 -15.18
N ARG A 133 -11.42 7.09 -15.74
CA ARG A 133 -10.17 7.68 -15.28
C ARG A 133 -10.19 9.21 -15.13
N THR A 134 -10.88 9.92 -16.02
CA THR A 134 -10.95 11.39 -16.05
C THR A 134 -12.26 11.94 -15.47
N SER A 135 -13.09 11.07 -14.87
CA SER A 135 -14.37 11.48 -14.30
C SER A 135 -14.20 12.05 -12.88
N GLU A 136 -15.20 12.80 -12.42
CA GLU A 136 -15.21 13.44 -11.10
C GLU A 136 -15.64 12.48 -9.98
N ILE A 137 -15.14 11.24 -10.03
CA ILE A 137 -15.39 10.23 -8.99
C ILE A 137 -14.57 10.58 -7.75
N LYS A 138 -15.24 10.56 -6.59
CA LYS A 138 -14.67 10.85 -5.27
C LYS A 138 -14.39 9.60 -4.45
N SER A 139 -15.18 8.55 -4.64
CA SER A 139 -15.05 7.29 -3.92
C SER A 139 -15.04 6.12 -4.89
N LEU A 140 -14.18 5.14 -4.67
CA LEU A 140 -14.11 3.95 -5.50
C LEU A 140 -13.94 2.72 -4.60
N ASP A 141 -14.92 1.83 -4.64
CA ASP A 141 -14.89 0.55 -3.95
C ASP A 141 -14.59 -0.59 -4.93
N LEU A 142 -13.45 -1.24 -4.73
CA LEU A 142 -12.96 -2.33 -5.56
C LEU A 142 -13.05 -3.69 -4.86
N SER A 143 -13.61 -3.75 -3.65
CA SER A 143 -13.71 -4.95 -2.81
C SER A 143 -14.33 -6.13 -3.58
N SER A 144 -15.49 -5.93 -4.20
CA SER A 144 -16.18 -6.99 -4.96
C SER A 144 -15.63 -7.22 -6.37
N SER A 145 -14.76 -6.33 -6.86
CA SER A 145 -14.27 -6.37 -8.26
C SER A 145 -12.89 -7.02 -8.40
N VAL A 146 -12.15 -7.14 -7.29
CA VAL A 146 -10.84 -7.81 -7.22
C VAL A 146 -10.99 -9.23 -6.64
N ASP A 147 -12.20 -9.61 -6.20
CA ASP A 147 -12.48 -10.91 -5.60
C ASP A 147 -12.10 -12.07 -6.54
N ASP A 148 -11.32 -13.00 -6.00
CA ASP A 148 -10.63 -14.07 -6.73
C ASP A 148 -11.31 -15.40 -6.37
N GLU A 149 -12.60 -15.52 -6.67
CA GLU A 149 -13.39 -16.74 -6.40
C GLU A 149 -12.77 -18.01 -7.04
N ASP A 150 -11.90 -17.87 -8.05
CA ASP A 150 -11.27 -18.98 -8.77
C ASP A 150 -9.73 -18.94 -8.85
N GLY A 151 -9.05 -18.01 -8.15
CA GLY A 151 -7.57 -17.93 -8.11
C GLY A 151 -6.88 -17.76 -9.48
N LEU A 152 -7.63 -17.33 -10.49
CA LEU A 152 -7.21 -17.26 -11.90
C LEU A 152 -7.30 -15.83 -12.45
N ASN A 153 -7.69 -14.84 -11.66
CA ASN A 153 -7.84 -13.46 -12.15
C ASN A 153 -6.47 -12.77 -12.34
N LEU A 154 -5.82 -13.10 -13.45
CA LEU A 154 -4.79 -12.26 -14.07
C LEU A 154 -5.34 -10.84 -14.35
N ALA A 155 -6.65 -10.69 -14.54
CA ALA A 155 -7.32 -9.43 -14.82
C ALA A 155 -7.35 -8.46 -13.61
N GLY A 156 -7.36 -8.97 -12.38
CA GLY A 156 -7.32 -8.14 -11.17
C GLY A 156 -5.99 -7.39 -11.01
N ARG A 157 -4.90 -7.97 -11.51
CA ARG A 157 -3.55 -7.38 -11.42
C ARG A 157 -3.39 -6.11 -12.24
N ASP A 158 -4.06 -6.04 -13.38
CA ASP A 158 -3.97 -4.88 -14.27
C ASP A 158 -4.80 -3.69 -13.78
N ILE A 159 -5.73 -3.90 -12.83
CA ILE A 159 -6.57 -2.84 -12.24
C ILE A 159 -5.68 -1.77 -11.61
N PHE A 160 -4.66 -2.17 -10.84
CA PHE A 160 -3.77 -1.24 -10.16
C PHE A 160 -2.99 -0.37 -11.15
N SER A 161 -2.56 -0.94 -12.28
CA SER A 161 -1.79 -0.20 -13.31
C SER A 161 -2.55 1.01 -13.88
N VAL A 162 -3.89 0.99 -13.83
CA VAL A 162 -4.74 2.10 -14.31
C VAL A 162 -4.51 3.35 -13.47
N PHE A 163 -4.30 3.22 -12.16
CA PHE A 163 -4.04 4.37 -11.30
C PHE A 163 -2.75 5.09 -11.71
N SER A 164 -1.71 4.36 -12.13
CA SER A 164 -0.43 4.96 -12.57
C SER A 164 -0.46 5.72 -13.89
N LYS A 165 -1.56 5.68 -14.63
CA LYS A 165 -1.66 6.45 -15.86
C LYS A 165 -1.71 7.96 -15.55
N PRO A 166 -1.16 8.81 -16.42
CA PRO A 166 -1.22 10.26 -16.22
C PRO A 166 -2.67 10.78 -16.21
N ASN A 167 -2.91 11.80 -15.39
CA ASN A 167 -4.21 12.46 -15.20
C ASN A 167 -5.35 11.51 -14.75
N SER A 168 -4.99 10.47 -14.01
CA SER A 168 -5.96 9.49 -13.49
C SER A 168 -6.51 9.90 -12.14
N PHE A 169 -7.83 9.82 -11.99
CA PHE A 169 -8.53 9.92 -10.71
C PHE A 169 -8.16 11.17 -9.90
N LEU A 170 -8.10 12.33 -10.57
CA LEU A 170 -7.69 13.61 -9.98
C LEU A 170 -8.60 14.07 -8.82
N PHE A 171 -9.83 13.59 -8.79
CA PHE A 171 -10.85 13.93 -7.79
C PHE A 171 -11.05 12.84 -6.72
N LEU A 172 -10.37 11.70 -6.85
CA LEU A 172 -10.56 10.56 -5.96
C LEU A 172 -10.02 10.88 -4.58
N SER A 173 -10.92 10.77 -3.61
CA SER A 173 -10.68 11.05 -2.19
C SER A 173 -10.74 9.81 -1.32
N GLU A 174 -11.40 8.75 -1.78
CA GLU A 174 -11.61 7.52 -1.04
C GLU A 174 -11.40 6.32 -1.95
N LEU A 175 -10.64 5.35 -1.46
CA LEU A 175 -10.33 4.12 -2.17
C LEU A 175 -10.42 2.94 -1.20
N ILE A 176 -11.22 1.95 -1.54
CA ILE A 176 -11.53 0.80 -0.70
C ILE A 176 -11.15 -0.47 -1.47
N PHE A 177 -10.32 -1.30 -0.84
CA PHE A 177 -9.92 -2.60 -1.36
C PHE A 177 -10.20 -3.74 -0.36
N SER A 178 -11.09 -3.53 0.61
CA SER A 178 -11.27 -4.46 1.73
C SER A 178 -11.65 -5.87 1.28
N GLY A 179 -11.07 -6.89 1.90
CA GLY A 179 -11.33 -8.30 1.60
C GLY A 179 -10.68 -8.83 0.32
N THR A 180 -9.76 -8.08 -0.30
CA THR A 180 -9.12 -8.49 -1.55
C THR A 180 -7.63 -8.74 -1.35
N PRO A 181 -7.06 -9.88 -1.75
CA PRO A 181 -5.64 -10.14 -1.56
C PRO A 181 -4.80 -9.21 -2.47
N ILE A 182 -4.01 -8.33 -1.87
CA ILE A 182 -3.15 -7.36 -2.57
C ILE A 182 -1.69 -7.68 -2.26
N ARG A 183 -0.79 -7.53 -3.23
CA ARG A 183 0.65 -7.59 -2.94
C ARG A 183 1.12 -6.20 -2.54
N ASP A 184 2.03 -6.14 -1.59
CA ASP A 184 2.57 -4.87 -1.06
C ASP A 184 2.98 -3.89 -2.17
N PHE A 185 3.65 -4.39 -3.21
CA PHE A 185 4.13 -3.58 -4.33
C PHE A 185 3.01 -2.94 -5.16
N ASP A 186 1.81 -3.50 -5.19
CA ASP A 186 0.69 -2.97 -5.99
C ASP A 186 0.24 -1.59 -5.46
N LEU A 187 0.53 -1.26 -4.19
CA LEU A 187 0.28 0.08 -3.62
C LEU A 187 1.18 1.18 -4.20
N ILE A 188 2.24 0.83 -4.94
CA ILE A 188 3.01 1.81 -5.72
C ILE A 188 2.14 2.51 -6.76
N HIS A 189 0.98 1.96 -7.13
CA HIS A 189 0.13 2.61 -8.13
C HIS A 189 -0.79 3.69 -7.55
N VAL A 190 -0.96 3.77 -6.23
CA VAL A 190 -1.88 4.73 -5.58
C VAL A 190 -1.19 5.90 -4.89
N HIS A 191 0.12 5.81 -4.66
CA HIS A 191 0.91 6.80 -3.89
C HIS A 191 0.93 8.24 -4.46
N HIS A 192 0.57 8.42 -5.73
CA HIS A 192 0.59 9.72 -6.42
C HIS A 192 -0.81 10.32 -6.59
N LEU A 193 -1.86 9.70 -6.04
CA LEU A 193 -3.22 10.21 -6.13
C LEU A 193 -3.34 11.51 -5.33
N PRO A 194 -3.62 12.66 -5.98
CA PRO A 194 -3.36 13.98 -5.38
C PRO A 194 -4.33 14.36 -4.26
N ARG A 195 -5.49 13.72 -4.19
CA ARG A 195 -6.58 14.04 -3.25
C ARG A 195 -6.98 12.87 -2.35
N LEU A 196 -6.24 11.75 -2.40
CA LEU A 196 -6.60 10.57 -1.64
C LEU A 196 -6.48 10.87 -0.13
N ALA A 197 -7.63 10.85 0.53
CA ALA A 197 -7.81 11.18 1.93
C ALA A 197 -8.18 9.95 2.76
N ARG A 198 -8.92 9.01 2.19
CA ARG A 198 -9.34 7.77 2.86
C ARG A 198 -8.85 6.56 2.08
N LEU A 199 -8.23 5.62 2.78
CA LEU A 199 -7.76 4.37 2.22
C LEU A 199 -8.11 3.21 3.15
N ALA A 200 -8.91 2.28 2.65
CA ALA A 200 -9.26 1.06 3.37
C ALA A 200 -8.61 -0.15 2.68
N LEU A 201 -7.81 -0.89 3.44
CA LEU A 201 -7.02 -2.04 3.04
C LEU A 201 -7.27 -3.21 3.99
N ASP A 202 -8.49 -3.32 4.51
CA ASP A 202 -8.84 -4.34 5.50
C ASP A 202 -8.80 -5.72 4.87
N ASP A 203 -8.28 -6.73 5.58
CA ASP A 203 -8.24 -8.12 5.11
C ASP A 203 -7.60 -8.28 3.71
N THR A 204 -6.56 -7.48 3.41
CA THR A 204 -5.86 -7.51 2.11
C THR A 204 -4.61 -8.37 2.09
N GLU A 205 -4.34 -9.03 3.22
CA GLU A 205 -3.13 -9.76 3.56
C GLU A 205 -1.84 -8.93 3.53
N ILE A 206 -1.83 -7.62 3.32
CA ILE A 206 -0.59 -6.83 3.13
C ILE A 206 0.39 -6.88 4.32
N GLY A 207 1.66 -6.61 4.05
CA GLY A 207 2.75 -6.52 5.03
C GLY A 207 3.22 -5.08 5.30
N ASN A 208 4.28 -4.96 6.10
CA ASN A 208 4.88 -3.67 6.48
C ASN A 208 5.35 -2.85 5.26
N GLU A 209 5.87 -3.52 4.24
CA GLU A 209 6.36 -2.92 3.00
C GLU A 209 5.27 -2.11 2.30
N ALA A 210 4.03 -2.57 2.36
CA ALA A 210 2.88 -1.88 1.78
C ALA A 210 2.68 -0.52 2.46
N ILE A 211 2.80 -0.47 3.78
CA ILE A 211 2.65 0.76 4.58
C ILE A 211 3.76 1.77 4.27
N PHE A 212 4.99 1.30 4.02
CA PHE A 212 6.08 2.17 3.56
C PHE A 212 5.78 2.84 2.21
N LEU A 213 5.09 2.15 1.30
CA LEU A 213 4.71 2.71 0.01
C LEU A 213 3.61 3.78 0.11
N LEU A 214 2.94 3.90 1.26
CA LEU A 214 1.94 4.95 1.53
C LEU A 214 2.54 6.27 2.02
N VAL A 215 3.82 6.29 2.45
CA VAL A 215 4.49 7.51 2.95
C VAL A 215 4.41 8.73 2.01
N PRO A 216 4.45 8.59 0.67
CA PRO A 216 4.25 9.73 -0.24
C PRO A 216 2.90 10.46 -0.04
N LEU A 217 1.86 9.78 0.46
CA LEU A 217 0.53 10.33 0.74
C LEU A 217 0.45 11.12 2.05
N LYS A 218 1.56 11.34 2.75
CA LYS A 218 1.63 12.06 4.04
C LYS A 218 0.93 13.42 4.12
N ARG A 219 0.69 14.06 2.97
CA ARG A 219 0.05 15.39 2.88
C ARG A 219 -1.45 15.33 2.58
N SER A 220 -1.97 14.18 2.15
CA SER A 220 -3.37 14.02 1.74
C SER A 220 -4.13 13.03 2.62
N LEU A 221 -3.48 11.95 3.09
CA LEU A 221 -4.16 10.88 3.81
C LEU A 221 -4.59 11.32 5.22
N LEU A 222 -5.88 11.18 5.49
CA LEU A 222 -6.56 11.51 6.75
C LEU A 222 -7.00 10.24 7.48
N ASP A 223 -7.53 9.26 6.75
CA ASP A 223 -8.10 8.05 7.33
C ASP A 223 -7.45 6.81 6.67
N LEU A 224 -6.86 5.95 7.50
CA LEU A 224 -6.24 4.69 7.07
C LEU A 224 -6.83 3.54 7.87
N SER A 225 -7.40 2.57 7.16
CA SER A 225 -7.84 1.29 7.73
C SER A 225 -6.98 0.17 7.15
N ILE A 226 -6.32 -0.57 8.02
CA ILE A 226 -5.47 -1.73 7.67
C ILE A 226 -5.83 -2.92 8.55
N ALA A 227 -7.10 -3.03 8.95
CA ALA A 227 -7.55 -4.06 9.86
C ALA A 227 -7.43 -5.46 9.24
N GLY A 228 -7.31 -6.51 10.05
CA GLY A 228 -7.27 -7.88 9.54
C GLY A 228 -6.01 -8.26 8.76
N ASN A 229 -4.93 -7.48 8.90
CA ASN A 229 -3.63 -7.76 8.25
C ASN A 229 -2.59 -8.21 9.29
N PRO A 230 -2.48 -9.52 9.61
CA PRO A 230 -1.60 -10.01 10.66
C PRO A 230 -0.11 -9.91 10.34
N ARG A 231 0.26 -9.67 9.07
CA ARG A 231 1.65 -9.48 8.63
C ARG A 231 2.21 -8.08 8.95
N ILE A 232 1.35 -7.15 9.36
CA ILE A 232 1.75 -5.82 9.79
C ILE A 232 2.18 -5.90 11.27
N ASP A 233 3.42 -5.52 11.57
CA ASP A 233 3.99 -5.53 12.92
C ASP A 233 4.39 -4.13 13.40
N ASP A 234 5.04 -4.04 14.56
CA ASP A 234 5.51 -2.78 15.17
C ASP A 234 6.38 -1.91 14.24
N ASN A 235 7.04 -2.49 13.24
CA ASN A 235 7.87 -1.75 12.29
C ASN A 235 7.02 -0.87 11.35
N ALA A 236 5.74 -1.17 11.16
CA ALA A 236 4.83 -0.31 10.40
C ALA A 236 4.53 1.02 11.10
N MET A 237 4.81 1.16 12.40
CA MET A 237 4.56 2.42 13.12
C MET A 237 5.46 3.55 12.61
N TYR A 238 6.70 3.28 12.19
CA TYR A 238 7.60 4.31 11.65
C TYR A 238 7.05 4.99 10.37
N PRO A 239 6.61 4.26 9.33
CA PRO A 239 6.00 4.89 8.17
C PRO A 239 4.64 5.53 8.48
N VAL A 240 3.80 4.93 9.35
CA VAL A 240 2.53 5.54 9.77
C VAL A 240 2.74 6.90 10.43
N LEU A 241 3.77 7.04 11.27
CA LEU A 241 4.11 8.32 11.91
C LEU A 241 4.44 9.42 10.89
N SER A 242 4.98 9.06 9.72
CA SER A 242 5.27 10.01 8.65
C SER A 242 4.01 10.60 8.00
N LEU A 243 2.84 9.98 8.20
CA LEU A 243 1.54 10.44 7.71
C LEU A 243 1.00 11.55 8.62
N ILE A 244 1.59 12.74 8.53
CA ILE A 244 1.34 13.88 9.44
C ILE A 244 -0.12 14.39 9.46
N LYS A 245 -0.90 14.08 8.42
CA LYS A 245 -2.31 14.49 8.28
C LYS A 245 -3.31 13.46 8.81
N LEU A 246 -2.84 12.28 9.21
CA LEU A 246 -3.69 11.19 9.66
C LEU A 246 -4.46 11.57 10.93
N SER A 247 -5.78 11.45 10.87
CA SER A 247 -6.76 11.66 11.95
C SER A 247 -7.41 10.37 12.42
N TYR A 248 -7.43 9.34 11.58
CA TYR A 248 -8.00 8.03 11.90
C TYR A 248 -7.07 6.91 11.48
N LEU A 249 -6.85 5.94 12.37
CA LEU A 249 -6.07 4.75 12.12
C LEU A 249 -6.79 3.53 12.70
N SER A 250 -7.18 2.57 11.86
CA SER A 250 -7.61 1.26 12.34
C SER A 250 -6.51 0.23 12.09
N ILE A 251 -6.05 -0.39 13.17
CA ILE A 251 -5.02 -1.44 13.19
C ILE A 251 -5.54 -2.70 13.92
N VAL A 252 -6.86 -2.90 13.92
CA VAL A 252 -7.51 -4.07 14.52
C VAL A 252 -7.01 -5.34 13.84
N ASP A 253 -6.80 -6.40 14.62
CA ASP A 253 -6.34 -7.71 14.13
C ASP A 253 -5.05 -7.69 13.27
N THR A 254 -4.17 -6.73 13.56
CA THR A 254 -2.79 -6.70 13.06
C THR A 254 -1.82 -7.34 14.06
N GLY A 255 -0.59 -7.61 13.62
CA GLY A 255 0.51 -8.09 14.46
C GLY A 255 1.21 -7.00 15.28
N ILE A 256 0.60 -5.82 15.42
CA ILE A 256 1.13 -4.73 16.24
C ILE A 256 0.94 -5.06 17.73
N GLU A 257 2.00 -4.92 18.51
CA GLU A 257 2.01 -5.13 19.94
C GLU A 257 2.03 -3.80 20.71
N MET A 258 2.03 -3.90 22.04
CA MET A 258 2.08 -2.72 22.93
C MET A 258 3.33 -1.86 22.72
N ASP A 259 4.44 -2.43 22.26
CA ASP A 259 5.67 -1.66 22.03
C ASP A 259 5.57 -0.76 20.79
N GLY A 260 4.93 -1.23 19.72
CA GLY A 260 4.53 -0.42 18.58
C GLY A 260 3.56 0.69 18.97
N LEU A 261 2.50 0.36 19.73
CA LEU A 261 1.54 1.36 20.21
C LEU A 261 2.18 2.43 21.10
N ARG A 262 3.11 2.06 21.99
CA ARG A 262 3.86 3.02 22.81
C ARG A 262 4.72 3.96 21.99
N THR A 263 5.31 3.45 20.91
CA THR A 263 6.11 4.25 19.98
C THR A 263 5.22 5.28 19.29
N LEU A 264 4.05 4.85 18.82
CA LEU A 264 3.06 5.72 18.19
C LEU A 264 2.50 6.77 19.17
N ALA A 265 2.07 6.36 20.37
CA ALA A 265 1.53 7.24 21.39
C ALA A 265 2.54 8.29 21.89
N ARG A 266 3.82 7.92 22.04
CA ARG A 266 4.89 8.85 22.43
C ARG A 266 5.03 9.99 21.43
N MET A 267 4.98 9.68 20.14
CA MET A 267 5.12 10.68 19.08
C MET A 267 3.87 11.54 18.94
N ILE A 268 2.68 10.93 19.01
CA ILE A 268 1.41 11.66 18.98
C ILE A 268 1.34 12.67 20.13
N TYR A 269 1.76 12.27 21.33
CA TYR A 269 1.82 13.17 22.49
C TYR A 269 2.88 14.28 22.32
N ALA A 270 4.04 13.96 21.73
CA ALA A 270 5.09 14.96 21.50
C ALA A 270 4.73 16.00 20.41
N GLU A 271 3.96 15.58 19.40
CA GLU A 271 3.52 16.43 18.28
C GLU A 271 2.14 17.06 18.49
N ASP A 272 1.49 16.82 19.64
CA ASP A 272 0.13 17.25 19.97
C ASP A 272 -0.90 16.90 18.86
N ARG A 273 -0.78 15.68 18.34
CA ARG A 273 -1.65 15.18 17.27
C ARG A 273 -2.92 14.58 17.86
N ASN A 274 -4.07 14.89 17.28
CA ASN A 274 -5.33 14.24 17.62
C ASN A 274 -5.63 13.17 16.57
N ILE A 275 -5.43 11.90 16.93
CA ILE A 275 -5.67 10.74 16.08
C ILE A 275 -6.59 9.79 16.83
N LYS A 276 -7.72 9.42 16.21
CA LYS A 276 -8.57 8.33 16.68
C LYS A 276 -7.96 7.01 16.22
N ILE A 277 -7.71 6.12 17.15
CA ILE A 277 -7.03 4.83 16.88
C ILE A 277 -7.93 3.70 17.35
N GLU A 278 -8.10 2.70 16.50
CA GLU A 278 -8.67 1.39 16.87
C GLU A 278 -7.52 0.39 16.93
N ILE A 279 -7.33 -0.25 18.08
CA ILE A 279 -6.14 -1.05 18.39
C ILE A 279 -6.42 -2.56 18.28
N PRO A 280 -5.37 -3.41 18.14
CA PRO A 280 -5.53 -4.85 18.18
C PRO A 280 -6.15 -5.34 19.49
N THR A 281 -6.96 -6.40 19.43
CA THR A 281 -7.61 -7.05 20.57
C THR A 281 -6.63 -7.45 21.69
N VAL A 282 -5.42 -7.87 21.33
CA VAL A 282 -4.34 -8.20 22.28
C VAL A 282 -3.91 -6.97 23.10
N CYS A 283 -3.86 -5.81 22.46
CA CYS A 283 -3.53 -4.55 23.10
C CYS A 283 -4.69 -4.02 23.95
N GLU A 284 -5.94 -4.17 23.50
CA GLU A 284 -7.12 -3.84 24.32
C GLU A 284 -7.11 -4.63 25.62
N PHE A 285 -6.88 -5.94 25.54
CA PHE A 285 -6.77 -6.79 26.72
C PHE A 285 -5.63 -6.35 27.64
N TYR A 286 -4.51 -5.87 27.10
CA TYR A 286 -3.44 -5.31 27.92
C TYR A 286 -3.87 -4.05 28.67
N VAL A 287 -4.51 -3.11 27.98
CA VAL A 287 -5.01 -1.84 28.54
C VAL A 287 -6.06 -2.09 29.63
N ASP A 288 -6.96 -3.05 29.41
CA ASP A 288 -7.98 -3.43 30.39
C ASP A 288 -7.40 -4.03 31.67
N ASN A 289 -6.26 -4.73 31.57
CA ASN A 289 -5.62 -5.43 32.69
C ASN A 289 -4.36 -4.71 33.23
N MET A 290 -4.23 -3.40 33.01
CA MET A 290 -3.07 -2.63 33.46
C MET A 290 -2.88 -2.62 34.98
N ASP A 291 -3.97 -2.76 35.75
CA ASP A 291 -3.95 -2.82 37.21
C ASP A 291 -3.19 -4.03 37.75
N SER A 292 -3.10 -5.11 36.96
CA SER A 292 -2.29 -6.29 37.27
C SER A 292 -0.79 -6.10 36.97
N LYS A 293 -0.41 -5.07 36.21
CA LYS A 293 0.98 -4.87 35.76
C LYS A 293 1.79 -3.99 36.70
N TYR A 294 1.15 -2.97 37.25
CA TYR A 294 1.72 -2.02 38.20
C TYR A 294 0.60 -1.22 38.87
N MET A 295 0.92 -0.60 40.00
CA MET A 295 0.02 0.35 40.66
C MET A 295 -0.29 1.56 39.74
N ILE A 296 -1.56 1.73 39.37
CA ILE A 296 -2.02 2.80 38.48
C ILE A 296 -2.02 4.17 39.18
N GLU A 297 -2.44 4.25 40.44
CA GLU A 297 -2.56 5.51 41.20
C GLU A 297 -1.63 5.54 42.43
N PRO A 298 -0.32 5.81 42.25
CA PRO A 298 0.60 6.09 43.34
C PRO A 298 0.16 7.32 44.15
N LYS A 299 -0.09 7.13 45.46
CA LYS A 299 -0.31 8.23 46.42
C LYS A 299 1.00 8.58 47.11
N ALA A 300 1.15 9.86 47.49
CA ALA A 300 2.29 10.32 48.29
C ALA A 300 2.50 9.42 49.52
N PRO A 301 3.73 8.97 49.84
CA PRO A 301 5.04 9.45 49.38
C PRO A 301 5.64 8.73 48.15
N LEU A 302 4.82 8.03 47.36
CA LEU A 302 5.28 7.32 46.15
C LEU A 302 5.50 8.31 45.00
N ILE A 303 6.46 8.00 44.14
CA ILE A 303 6.92 8.89 43.06
C ILE A 303 6.36 8.41 41.73
N VAL A 304 5.95 9.39 40.93
CA VAL A 304 5.28 9.19 39.65
C VAL A 304 6.19 9.56 38.49
N ASP A 305 7.11 10.49 38.72
CA ASP A 305 8.03 11.03 37.72
C ASP A 305 9.25 10.11 37.52
N PRO A 306 9.47 9.58 36.30
CA PRO A 306 10.63 8.76 35.99
C PRO A 306 11.98 9.48 36.17
N GLU A 307 12.02 10.82 35.99
CA GLU A 307 13.27 11.59 36.06
C GLU A 307 13.77 11.77 37.50
N ALA A 308 12.89 11.63 38.49
CA ALA A 308 13.24 11.72 39.91
C ALA A 308 13.97 10.45 40.42
N CYS A 309 13.87 9.31 39.73
CA CYS A 309 14.45 8.02 40.12
C CYS A 309 15.94 8.05 40.55
N PRO A 310 16.88 8.66 39.81
CA PRO A 310 18.31 8.68 40.19
C PRO A 310 18.61 9.47 41.47
N ALA A 311 17.80 10.49 41.79
CA ALA A 311 17.98 11.34 42.97
C ALA A 311 17.54 10.66 44.28
N LEU A 312 16.87 9.51 44.20
CA LEU A 312 16.25 8.87 45.36
C LEU A 312 17.23 8.09 46.25
N THR A 313 16.81 7.95 47.50
CA THR A 313 17.47 7.04 48.45
C THR A 313 17.09 5.59 48.15
N VAL A 314 17.96 4.64 48.51
CA VAL A 314 17.69 3.20 48.32
C VAL A 314 16.41 2.78 49.04
N ALA A 315 16.12 3.35 50.22
CA ALA A 315 14.89 3.09 50.97
C ALA A 315 13.64 3.56 50.19
N ALA A 316 13.68 4.74 49.57
CA ALA A 316 12.58 5.26 48.76
C ALA A 316 12.36 4.43 47.49
N LEU A 317 13.43 4.00 46.81
CA LEU A 317 13.35 3.12 45.64
C LEU A 317 12.71 1.77 45.98
N LYS A 318 13.15 1.14 47.08
CA LYS A 318 12.56 -0.13 47.56
C LYS A 318 11.09 0.02 47.96
N ARG A 319 10.73 1.13 48.60
CA ARG A 319 9.33 1.43 48.96
C ARG A 319 8.44 1.59 47.72
N ASN A 320 8.93 2.27 46.68
CA ASN A 320 8.19 2.39 45.41
C ASN A 320 8.05 1.04 44.72
N LEU A 321 9.16 0.32 44.53
CA LEU A 321 9.14 -0.99 43.87
C LEU A 321 8.27 -2.01 44.63
N SER A 322 8.30 -2.02 45.96
CA SER A 322 7.42 -2.90 46.75
C SER A 322 5.94 -2.53 46.61
N ALA A 323 5.61 -1.25 46.48
CA ALA A 323 4.24 -0.83 46.19
C ALA A 323 3.76 -1.32 44.82
N HIS A 324 4.61 -1.24 43.78
CA HIS A 324 4.28 -1.84 42.48
C HIS A 324 4.26 -3.37 42.51
N ALA A 325 5.15 -3.99 43.29
CA ALA A 325 5.24 -5.45 43.44
C ALA A 325 4.00 -6.07 44.11
N ALA A 326 3.24 -5.28 44.87
CA ALA A 326 1.96 -5.73 45.42
C ALA A 326 0.92 -6.06 44.34
N PHE A 327 1.03 -5.43 43.16
CA PHE A 327 0.18 -5.68 42.01
C PHE A 327 0.80 -6.70 41.04
N ASN A 328 2.12 -6.65 40.88
CA ASN A 328 2.85 -7.54 39.99
C ASN A 328 4.02 -8.22 40.73
N PRO A 329 3.88 -9.51 41.10
CA PRO A 329 4.88 -10.21 41.90
C PRO A 329 6.21 -10.41 41.17
N ASN A 330 6.28 -10.18 39.85
CA ASN A 330 7.53 -10.25 39.09
C ASN A 330 8.43 -9.03 39.32
N ILE A 331 7.93 -7.96 39.96
CA ILE A 331 8.72 -6.77 40.28
C ILE A 331 9.56 -7.05 41.52
N VAL A 332 10.87 -7.16 41.34
CA VAL A 332 11.80 -7.46 42.42
C VAL A 332 12.28 -6.16 43.12
N PRO A 333 12.02 -5.97 44.44
CA PRO A 333 12.43 -4.79 45.20
C PRO A 333 13.84 -4.91 45.82
N SER A 334 14.70 -5.79 45.27
CA SER A 334 16.09 -5.99 45.70
C SER A 334 17.06 -5.72 44.54
N GLY A 335 18.33 -5.44 44.88
CA GLY A 335 19.37 -5.07 43.93
C GLY A 335 20.23 -3.89 44.39
N THR A 336 21.13 -3.46 43.51
CA THR A 336 21.96 -2.25 43.71
C THR A 336 21.12 -0.98 43.55
N LYS A 337 21.62 0.18 44.02
CA LYS A 337 20.92 1.47 43.84
C LYS A 337 20.61 1.75 42.37
N ALA A 338 21.58 1.48 41.48
CA ALA A 338 21.44 1.72 40.05
C ALA A 338 20.35 0.82 39.44
N GLU A 339 20.37 -0.49 39.72
CA GLU A 339 19.35 -1.44 39.24
C GLU A 339 17.94 -1.09 39.74
N LEU A 340 17.80 -0.69 41.01
CA LEU A 340 16.51 -0.30 41.57
C LEU A 340 15.97 0.97 40.91
N ALA A 341 16.85 1.95 40.66
CA ALA A 341 16.47 3.20 40.00
C ALA A 341 16.08 2.97 38.54
N GLU A 342 16.84 2.17 37.81
CA GLU A 342 16.54 1.82 36.41
C GLU A 342 15.24 1.03 36.28
N ARG A 343 15.01 0.04 37.16
CA ARG A 343 13.77 -0.74 37.17
C ARG A 343 12.55 0.13 37.47
N LEU A 344 12.64 1.00 38.47
CA LEU A 344 11.55 1.93 38.80
C LEU A 344 11.31 2.90 37.65
N LYS A 345 12.37 3.48 37.08
CA LYS A 345 12.28 4.37 35.92
C LYS A 345 11.54 3.71 34.77
N LYS A 346 11.91 2.48 34.39
CA LYS A 346 11.25 1.73 33.32
C LYS A 346 9.75 1.52 33.60
N ILE A 347 9.38 1.14 34.82
CA ILE A 347 7.96 0.96 35.21
C ILE A 347 7.20 2.28 35.08
N LEU A 348 7.78 3.39 35.56
CA LEU A 348 7.13 4.70 35.51
C LEU A 348 7.01 5.22 34.08
N GLU A 349 8.03 5.05 33.23
CA GLU A 349 7.99 5.41 31.81
C GLU A 349 6.92 4.60 31.06
N THR A 350 6.89 3.29 31.25
CA THR A 350 5.86 2.42 30.66
C THR A 350 4.47 2.84 31.11
N ARG A 351 4.28 3.04 32.43
CA ARG A 351 3.00 3.50 32.98
C ARG A 351 2.56 4.84 32.41
N GLN A 352 3.47 5.80 32.26
CA GLN A 352 3.15 7.12 31.74
C GLN A 352 2.61 7.03 30.31
N ILE A 353 3.24 6.22 29.44
CA ILE A 353 2.81 6.05 28.04
C ILE A 353 1.54 5.22 27.95
N ASP A 354 1.41 4.16 28.74
CA ASP A 354 0.21 3.32 28.75
C ASP A 354 -1.03 4.13 29.21
N LEU A 355 -0.87 5.07 30.14
CA LEU A 355 -1.92 6.02 30.52
C LEU A 355 -2.30 6.97 29.37
N VAL A 356 -1.33 7.38 28.55
CA VAL A 356 -1.60 8.17 27.35
C VAL A 356 -2.43 7.35 26.35
N ILE A 357 -2.06 6.09 26.11
CA ILE A 357 -2.82 5.16 25.26
C ILE A 357 -4.25 5.00 25.78
N ARG A 358 -4.41 4.75 27.08
CA ARG A 358 -5.71 4.64 27.75
C ARG A 358 -6.60 5.86 27.51
N ASN A 359 -6.03 7.06 27.66
CA ASN A 359 -6.75 8.32 27.46
C ASN A 359 -7.11 8.54 25.98
N MET A 360 -6.25 8.11 25.04
CA MET A 360 -6.52 8.17 23.61
C MET A 360 -7.70 7.27 23.20
N LEU A 361 -7.84 6.09 23.84
CA LEU A 361 -8.89 5.13 23.52
C LEU A 361 -10.25 5.51 24.10
N TRP A 362 -10.28 5.93 25.37
CA TRP A 362 -11.55 6.14 26.08
C TRP A 362 -12.09 7.56 26.01
N GLY A 363 -11.32 8.50 25.45
CA GLY A 363 -11.68 9.90 25.40
C GLY A 363 -11.72 10.51 26.81
N ALA A 364 -11.18 11.72 26.95
CA ALA A 364 -11.33 12.50 28.18
C ALA A 364 -12.75 13.06 28.31
#